data_AF-A0A7V9BNF5-F1
#
_entry.id   AF-A0A7V9BNF5-F1
#
_cell.length_a   1.000
_cell.length_b   1.000
_cell.length_c   1.000
_cell.angle_alpha   90.00
_cell.angle_beta   90.00
_cell.angle_gamma   90.00
#
_symmetry.space_group_name_H-M   'P 1'
#
loop_
_entity.id
_entity.type
_entity.pdbx_description
1 polymer ?
#
loop_
_entity_poly.entity_id
_entity_poly.type
_entity_poly.pdbx_seq_one_letter_code
_entity_poly.pdbx_strand_id
1 'polypeptide(L)'
;MLAAVFLPTTAAGVAAAHAGGLTSSASLPRVLAVEPAVPGVTVAVVESGARLRLDNTSTSTVTVQPLPGSQLSGLPTVEPGGTAYWSDPRITTAAAQDRPRDGMLPWQVPLLVGDTPATVRGEQVWPPAPAAALW
;
A
#
# COMPACT_ATOMS: atom_id res chain seq x y z
N MET A 1 45.34 47.91 -27.28
CA MET A 1 43.88 47.88 -27.49
C MET A 1 43.38 46.56 -26.90
N LEU A 2 42.62 46.60 -25.80
CA LEU A 2 42.24 45.43 -25.01
C LEU A 2 40.89 44.88 -25.55
N ALA A 3 40.85 43.63 -25.98
CA ALA A 3 39.61 42.98 -26.42
C ALA A 3 38.91 42.33 -25.22
N ALA A 4 37.70 42.80 -24.89
CA ALA A 4 36.86 42.22 -23.85
C ALA A 4 36.10 41.00 -24.42
N VAL A 5 36.34 39.82 -23.84
CA VAL A 5 35.59 38.60 -24.14
C VAL A 5 34.30 38.62 -23.31
N PHE A 6 33.15 38.66 -23.98
CA PHE A 6 31.83 38.50 -23.37
C PHE A 6 31.54 36.99 -23.23
N LEU A 7 31.48 36.49 -22.00
CA LEU A 7 31.01 35.13 -21.69
C LEU A 7 29.48 35.13 -21.62
N PRO A 8 28.77 34.29 -22.40
CA PRO A 8 27.33 34.14 -22.23
C PRO A 8 27.04 33.38 -20.94
N THR A 9 26.36 34.03 -20.00
CA THR A 9 25.77 33.38 -18.82
C THR A 9 24.62 32.50 -19.28
N THR A 10 24.86 31.22 -19.50
CA THR A 10 23.79 30.23 -19.65
C THR A 10 23.06 30.16 -18.32
N ALA A 11 21.86 30.74 -18.26
CA ALA A 11 20.95 30.51 -17.15
C ALA A 11 20.66 29.00 -17.10
N ALA A 12 21.25 28.32 -16.13
CA ALA A 12 20.88 26.96 -15.80
C ALA A 12 19.43 27.02 -15.33
N GLY A 13 18.50 26.74 -16.25
CA GLY A 13 17.11 26.51 -15.89
C GLY A 13 17.11 25.41 -14.84
N VAL A 14 16.63 25.73 -13.64
CA VAL A 14 16.38 24.72 -12.61
C VAL A 14 15.54 23.64 -13.26
N ALA A 15 16.10 22.44 -13.38
CA ALA A 15 15.33 21.27 -13.76
C ALA A 15 14.26 21.11 -12.68
N ALA A 16 13.03 21.50 -13.01
CA ALA A 16 11.86 21.25 -12.18
C ALA A 16 11.63 19.73 -12.18
N ALA A 17 12.33 19.04 -11.28
CA ALA A 17 11.99 17.67 -10.93
C ALA A 17 10.54 17.71 -10.43
N HIS A 18 9.67 16.86 -11.00
CA HIS A 18 8.31 16.69 -10.54
C HIS A 18 8.35 16.14 -9.10
N ALA A 19 8.45 17.02 -8.11
CA ALA A 19 8.30 16.70 -6.69
C ALA A 19 6.82 16.51 -6.30
N GLY A 20 5.89 16.67 -7.26
CA GLY A 20 4.47 16.39 -7.09
C GLY A 20 4.20 14.91 -7.33
N GLY A 21 4.36 14.08 -6.30
CA GLY A 21 3.99 12.67 -6.41
C GLY A 21 4.16 11.84 -5.14
N LEU A 22 4.99 12.31 -4.21
CA LEU A 22 5.22 11.63 -2.93
C LEU A 22 4.75 12.53 -1.80
N THR A 23 3.44 12.73 -1.67
CA THR A 23 2.91 13.23 -0.40
C THR A 23 3.14 12.13 0.64
N SER A 24 3.90 12.43 1.70
CA SER A 24 4.04 11.52 2.84
C SER A 24 2.64 11.08 3.28
N SER A 25 2.35 9.78 3.25
CA SER A 25 1.12 9.28 3.82
C SER A 25 1.16 9.52 5.32
N ALA A 26 0.12 10.15 5.88
CA ALA A 26 0.01 10.38 7.31
C ALA A 26 -0.27 9.07 8.09
N SER A 27 -0.53 7.98 7.37
CA SER A 27 -0.87 6.69 7.93
C SER A 27 -0.22 5.51 7.22
N LEU A 28 -0.08 4.40 7.94
CA LEU A 28 0.60 3.18 7.54
C LEU A 28 -0.35 1.98 7.67
N PRO A 29 -0.59 1.20 6.60
CA PRO A 29 -1.34 -0.04 6.72
C PRO A 29 -0.49 -1.13 7.38
N ARG A 30 -1.16 -2.05 8.09
CA ARG A 30 -0.57 -3.24 8.69
C ARG A 30 -1.49 -4.43 8.50
N VAL A 31 -0.94 -5.56 8.06
CA VAL A 31 -1.63 -6.86 8.14
C VAL A 31 -1.43 -7.40 9.55
N LEU A 32 -2.51 -7.85 10.18
CA LEU A 32 -2.50 -8.45 11.51
C LEU A 32 -2.55 -9.98 11.42
N ALA A 33 -3.46 -10.52 10.60
CA ALA A 33 -3.64 -11.97 10.47
C ALA A 33 -4.39 -12.34 9.18
N VAL A 34 -4.34 -13.63 8.84
CA VAL A 34 -5.31 -14.30 7.95
C VAL A 34 -6.15 -15.24 8.81
N GLU A 35 -7.47 -15.12 8.76
CA GLU A 35 -8.40 -15.84 9.63
C GLU A 35 -9.49 -16.62 8.86
N PRO A 36 -9.69 -17.92 9.13
CA PRO A 36 -8.79 -18.77 9.93
C PRO A 36 -7.39 -18.82 9.30
N ALA A 37 -6.37 -19.18 10.09
CA ALA A 37 -5.03 -19.35 9.55
C ALA A 37 -5.03 -20.43 8.47
N VAL A 38 -4.51 -20.09 7.29
CA VAL A 38 -4.43 -21.00 6.15
C VAL A 38 -2.97 -21.39 5.91
N PRO A 39 -2.58 -22.66 6.13
CA PRO A 39 -1.22 -23.11 5.88
C PRO A 39 -0.78 -22.81 4.43
N GLY A 40 0.38 -22.17 4.30
CA GLY A 40 0.95 -21.82 3.00
C GLY A 40 0.38 -20.54 2.36
N VAL A 41 -0.52 -19.81 3.02
CA VAL A 41 -0.96 -18.48 2.56
C VAL A 41 -0.40 -17.41 3.48
N THR A 42 0.41 -16.52 2.92
CA THR A 42 0.98 -15.38 3.65
C THR A 42 0.59 -14.07 2.97
N VAL A 43 0.21 -13.07 3.75
CA VAL A 43 -0.10 -11.73 3.25
C VAL A 43 0.72 -10.69 4.01
N ALA A 44 1.33 -9.77 3.28
CA ALA A 44 2.15 -8.71 3.86
C ALA A 44 1.88 -7.37 3.18
N VAL A 45 2.07 -6.28 3.93
CA VAL A 45 2.19 -4.94 3.36
C VAL A 45 3.60 -4.77 2.81
N VAL A 46 3.73 -4.31 1.58
CA VAL A 46 5.01 -4.05 0.90
C VAL A 46 5.02 -2.63 0.29
N GLU A 47 6.16 -2.25 -0.29
CA GLU A 47 6.34 -0.94 -0.96
C GLU A 47 5.92 0.24 -0.05
N SER A 48 6.36 0.21 1.20
CA SER A 48 6.07 1.23 2.21
C SER A 48 4.57 1.52 2.43
N GLY A 49 3.71 0.52 2.23
CA GLY A 49 2.27 0.66 2.40
C GLY A 49 1.47 0.79 1.11
N ALA A 50 2.14 0.91 -0.04
CA ALA A 50 1.46 1.12 -1.32
C ALA A 50 0.73 -0.13 -1.85
N ARG A 51 1.20 -1.33 -1.46
CA ARG A 51 0.68 -2.60 -1.97
C ARG A 51 0.61 -3.68 -0.91
N LEU A 52 -0.28 -4.62 -1.14
CA LEU A 52 -0.24 -5.94 -0.52
C LEU A 52 0.54 -6.91 -1.39
N ARG A 53 1.25 -7.83 -0.75
CA ARG A 53 1.79 -9.05 -1.35
C ARG A 53 1.05 -10.25 -0.78
N LEU A 54 0.62 -11.17 -1.64
CA LEU A 54 0.10 -12.48 -1.25
C LEU A 54 1.01 -13.55 -1.85
N ASP A 55 1.57 -14.38 -1.00
CA ASP A 55 2.35 -15.57 -1.36
C ASP A 55 1.49 -16.81 -1.09
N ASN A 56 1.31 -17.66 -2.11
CA ASN A 56 0.52 -18.89 -2.02
C ASN A 56 1.41 -20.11 -2.23
N THR A 57 1.94 -20.67 -1.15
CA THR A 57 2.64 -21.97 -1.15
C THR A 57 1.71 -23.13 -0.74
N SER A 58 0.40 -22.89 -0.67
CA SER A 58 -0.59 -23.95 -0.45
C SER A 58 -0.84 -24.75 -1.73
N THR A 59 -1.69 -25.77 -1.65
CA THR A 59 -2.11 -26.57 -2.82
C THR A 59 -3.39 -26.04 -3.48
N SER A 60 -3.99 -24.98 -2.97
CA SER A 60 -5.28 -24.45 -3.44
C SER A 60 -5.10 -23.06 -4.04
N THR A 61 -5.86 -22.75 -5.09
CA THR A 61 -5.94 -21.40 -5.64
C THR A 61 -6.53 -20.44 -4.59
N VAL A 62 -5.95 -19.23 -4.49
CA VAL A 62 -6.41 -18.19 -3.57
C VAL A 62 -6.98 -17.02 -4.38
N THR A 63 -8.25 -16.71 -4.18
CA THR A 63 -8.91 -15.57 -4.84
C THR A 63 -9.17 -14.46 -3.83
N VAL A 64 -8.72 -13.23 -4.13
CA VAL A 64 -9.11 -12.06 -3.36
C VAL A 64 -10.53 -11.65 -3.75
N GLN A 65 -11.45 -11.68 -2.80
CA GLN A 65 -12.86 -11.44 -3.06
C GLN A 65 -13.20 -9.94 -2.95
N PRO A 66 -14.15 -9.45 -3.76
CA PRO A 66 -14.78 -8.16 -3.49
C PRO A 66 -15.57 -8.25 -2.17
N LEU A 67 -15.83 -7.09 -1.54
CA LEU A 67 -16.80 -7.06 -0.45
C LEU A 67 -18.20 -7.36 -1.01
N PRO A 68 -19.11 -8.00 -0.24
CA PRO A 68 -20.49 -8.18 -0.66
C PRO A 68 -21.12 -6.85 -1.09
N GLY A 69 -21.74 -6.83 -2.27
CA GLY A 69 -22.33 -5.62 -2.87
C GLY A 69 -21.35 -4.65 -3.52
N SER A 70 -20.05 -4.97 -3.55
CA SER A 70 -19.02 -4.14 -4.17
C SER A 70 -18.79 -4.51 -5.64
N GLN A 71 -18.51 -3.53 -6.49
CA GLN A 71 -18.14 -3.71 -7.90
C GLN A 71 -16.63 -3.66 -8.14
N LEU A 72 -15.82 -3.95 -7.12
CA LEU A 72 -14.37 -4.03 -7.29
C LEU A 72 -14.00 -5.07 -8.35
N SER A 73 -13.18 -4.67 -9.30
CA SER A 73 -12.65 -5.50 -10.39
C SER A 73 -11.12 -5.51 -10.36
N GLY A 74 -10.51 -6.50 -11.01
CA GLY A 74 -9.05 -6.65 -11.08
C GLY A 74 -8.39 -7.12 -9.79
N LEU A 75 -9.16 -7.69 -8.87
CA LEU A 75 -8.62 -8.34 -7.67
C LEU A 75 -7.88 -9.64 -8.09
N PRO A 76 -6.73 -9.95 -7.47
CA PRO A 76 -5.91 -11.06 -7.95
C PRO A 76 -6.49 -12.43 -7.57
N THR A 77 -6.28 -13.38 -8.47
CA THR A 77 -6.33 -14.82 -8.22
C THR A 77 -4.90 -15.35 -8.28
N VAL A 78 -4.50 -16.12 -7.27
CA VAL A 78 -3.12 -16.61 -7.09
C VAL A 78 -3.13 -18.14 -7.05
N GLU A 79 -2.59 -18.74 -8.11
CA GLU A 79 -2.45 -20.20 -8.19
C GLU A 79 -1.45 -20.76 -7.16
N PRO A 80 -1.50 -22.07 -6.87
CA PRO A 80 -0.47 -22.73 -6.06
C PRO A 80 0.95 -22.44 -6.54
N GLY A 81 1.83 -22.06 -5.62
CA GLY A 81 3.21 -21.63 -5.89
C GLY A 81 3.35 -20.18 -6.38
N GLY A 82 2.24 -19.44 -6.52
CA GLY A 82 2.23 -18.09 -7.05
C GLY A 82 2.42 -16.98 -6.01
N THR A 83 2.70 -15.79 -6.52
CA THR A 83 2.70 -14.53 -5.75
C THR A 83 1.95 -13.46 -6.53
N ALA A 84 1.17 -12.63 -5.83
CA ALA A 84 0.56 -11.44 -6.41
C ALA A 84 0.85 -10.18 -5.59
N TYR A 85 0.83 -9.05 -6.29
CA TYR A 85 0.98 -7.72 -5.72
C TYR A 85 -0.17 -6.84 -6.22
N TRP A 86 -0.84 -6.13 -5.31
CA TRP A 86 -1.91 -5.22 -5.71
C TRP A 86 -2.08 -4.08 -4.71
N SER A 87 -2.62 -2.97 -5.20
CA SER A 87 -3.13 -1.89 -4.34
C SER A 87 -4.60 -2.19 -4.04
N ASP A 88 -4.91 -2.39 -2.77
CA ASP A 88 -6.26 -2.75 -2.37
C ASP A 88 -7.14 -1.50 -2.14
N PRO A 89 -8.26 -1.35 -2.87
CA PRO A 89 -9.14 -0.19 -2.73
C PRO A 89 -9.68 0.03 -1.33
N ARG A 90 -9.80 -1.04 -0.53
CA ARG A 90 -10.28 -0.96 0.86
C ARG A 90 -9.24 -0.28 1.75
N ILE A 91 -7.96 -0.58 1.52
CA ILE A 91 -6.84 0.03 2.24
C ILE A 91 -6.67 1.49 1.80
N THR A 92 -6.73 1.77 0.49
CA THR A 92 -6.61 3.17 0.01
C THR A 92 -7.78 4.02 0.49
N THR A 93 -8.99 3.46 0.58
CA THR A 93 -10.16 4.14 1.15
C THR A 93 -9.97 4.40 2.64
N ALA A 94 -9.46 3.43 3.41
CA ALA A 94 -9.15 3.60 4.82
C ALA A 94 -8.09 4.69 5.05
N ALA A 95 -7.04 4.73 4.22
CA ALA A 95 -5.99 5.74 4.29
C ALA A 95 -6.49 7.16 3.95
N ALA A 96 -7.54 7.28 3.14
CA ALA A 96 -8.15 8.56 2.77
C ALA A 96 -9.11 9.13 3.83
N GLN A 97 -9.41 8.37 4.90
CA GLN A 97 -10.24 8.87 5.99
C GLN A 97 -9.46 9.79 6.94
N ASP A 98 -10.19 10.65 7.63
CA ASP A 98 -9.64 11.45 8.73
C ASP A 98 -9.11 10.55 9.84
N ARG A 99 -8.04 11.00 10.50
CA ARG A 99 -7.42 10.28 11.62
C ARG A 99 -8.45 10.03 12.73
N PRO A 100 -8.73 8.77 13.08
CA PRO A 100 -9.57 8.43 14.24
C PRO A 100 -8.92 8.89 15.56
N ARG A 101 -9.72 9.02 16.63
CA ARG A 101 -9.23 9.50 17.94
C ARG A 101 -8.14 8.63 18.55
N ASP A 102 -8.25 7.32 18.40
CA ASP A 102 -7.25 6.33 18.83
C ASP A 102 -6.10 6.17 17.82
N GLY A 103 -6.21 6.80 16.64
CA GLY A 103 -5.22 6.73 15.58
C GLY A 103 -5.18 5.39 14.86
N MET A 104 -6.24 4.58 14.95
CA MET A 104 -6.30 3.24 14.34
C MET A 104 -7.64 3.05 13.63
N LEU A 105 -7.62 2.47 12.42
CA LEU A 105 -8.82 2.14 11.66
C LEU A 105 -8.72 0.71 11.13
N PRO A 106 -9.54 -0.24 11.61
CA PRO A 106 -9.48 -1.61 11.12
C PRO A 106 -10.00 -1.71 9.67
N TRP A 107 -9.44 -2.66 8.93
CA TRP A 107 -9.91 -3.05 7.60
C TRP A 107 -9.83 -4.56 7.41
N GLN A 108 -10.56 -5.05 6.41
CA GLN A 108 -10.64 -6.47 6.10
C GLN A 108 -10.63 -6.73 4.59
N VAL A 109 -9.96 -7.81 4.18
CA VAL A 109 -9.93 -8.29 2.81
C VAL A 109 -10.37 -9.75 2.77
N PRO A 110 -11.61 -10.07 2.36
CA PRO A 110 -12.04 -11.45 2.16
C PRO A 110 -11.21 -12.15 1.08
N LEU A 111 -10.90 -13.41 1.36
CA LEU A 111 -10.24 -14.38 0.50
C LEU A 111 -11.14 -15.60 0.34
N LEU A 112 -10.97 -16.31 -0.77
CA LEU A 112 -11.48 -17.66 -0.96
C LEU A 112 -10.30 -18.57 -1.32
N VAL A 113 -10.03 -19.58 -0.50
CA VAL A 113 -8.93 -20.55 -0.70
C VAL A 113 -9.53 -21.89 -1.09
N GLY A 114 -9.45 -22.24 -2.38
CA GLY A 114 -10.32 -23.27 -2.95
C GLY A 114 -11.78 -22.89 -2.71
N ASP A 115 -12.48 -23.65 -1.86
CA ASP A 115 -13.86 -23.36 -1.43
C ASP A 115 -13.95 -22.84 0.02
N THR A 116 -12.81 -22.63 0.69
CA THR A 116 -12.79 -22.22 2.10
C THR A 116 -12.67 -20.69 2.22
N PRO A 117 -13.62 -20.01 2.88
CA PRO A 117 -13.51 -18.58 3.12
C PRO A 117 -12.44 -18.28 4.17
N ALA A 118 -11.64 -17.25 3.92
CA ALA A 118 -10.72 -16.66 4.89
C ALA A 118 -10.77 -15.13 4.79
N THR A 119 -10.21 -14.43 5.78
CA THR A 119 -10.18 -12.96 5.80
C THR A 119 -8.81 -12.49 6.23
N VAL A 120 -8.19 -11.62 5.44
CA VAL A 120 -7.05 -10.84 5.91
C VAL A 120 -7.60 -9.74 6.82
N ARG A 121 -7.17 -9.75 8.07
CA ARG A 121 -7.41 -8.64 9.00
C ARG A 121 -6.21 -7.70 9.00
N GLY A 122 -6.50 -6.42 9.00
CA GLY A 122 -5.48 -5.40 9.13
C GLY A 122 -6.01 -4.11 9.71
N GLU A 123 -5.13 -3.14 9.79
CA GLU A 123 -5.42 -1.82 10.33
C GLU A 123 -4.63 -0.73 9.60
N GLN A 124 -5.20 0.46 9.56
CA GLN A 124 -4.53 1.69 9.18
C GLN A 124 -4.11 2.39 10.46
N VAL A 125 -2.83 2.75 10.59
CA VAL A 125 -2.28 3.38 11.80
C VAL A 125 -1.80 4.78 11.47
N TRP A 126 -2.15 5.77 12.30
CA TRP A 126 -1.61 7.13 12.25
C TRP A 126 -0.62 7.32 13.40
N PRO A 127 0.69 7.24 13.14
CA PRO A 127 1.70 7.48 14.16
C PRO A 127 1.51 8.85 14.84
N PRO A 128 1.97 9.01 16.10
CA PRO A 128 2.06 10.34 16.69
C PRO A 128 2.96 11.24 15.83
N ALA A 129 2.68 12.54 15.84
CA ALA A 129 3.58 13.50 15.21
C ALA A 129 5.00 13.36 15.80
N PRO A 130 6.05 13.54 15.00
CA PRO A 130 7.42 13.58 15.53
C PRO A 130 7.51 14.61 16.65
N ALA A 131 8.32 14.32 17.67
CA ALA A 131 8.58 15.28 18.73
C ALA A 131 9.35 16.48 18.15
N ALA A 132 8.66 17.61 17.96
CA ALA A 132 9.21 18.81 17.35
C ALA A 132 10.45 19.35 18.08
N ALA A 133 10.63 19.04 19.36
CA ALA A 133 11.78 19.46 20.17
C ALA A 133 13.10 18.74 19.83
N LEU A 134 13.11 17.79 18.90
CA LEU A 134 14.29 17.00 18.53
C LEU A 134 14.87 17.35 17.13
N TRP A 135 14.39 18.44 16.50
CA TRP A 135 14.78 18.88 15.16
C TRP A 135 15.11 20.38 15.16
#